data_AF-A0A9P9BPJ9-F1
#
_entry.id   AF-A0A9P9BPJ9-F1
#
_cell.length_a   1.000
_cell.length_b   1.000
_cell.length_c   1.000
_cell.angle_alpha   90.00
_cell.angle_beta   90.00
_cell.angle_gamma   90.00
#
_symmetry.space_group_name_H-M   'P 1'
#
loop_
_entity.id
_entity.type
_entity.pdbx_description
1 polymer ?
#
loop_
_entity_poly.entity_id
_entity_poly.type
_entity_poly.pdbx_seq_one_letter_code
_entity_poly.pdbx_strand_id
1 'polypeptide(L)'
;MRIRLPFAAVFVSLCFLAGYAGLSTLQLGAYVNDKVLHAATFFILTVVFYWIVDTNRRRTLNLTLVACTLGLGVGSEFVQAAIPNGREFDLYDIIANIVGSAAGLALCTWYHMRMLERKRQSRYQSVPGQDITDVELGEGVNGQEEGITMGSSGLRDRTLEEEVGNWDENGQDAWDEDEEEEEEEEEEDSEDDRKGKAPK
;
A
#
# COMPACT_ATOMS: atom_id res chain seq x y z
N MET A 1 11.45 -5.27 4.58
CA MET A 1 10.26 -5.77 3.84
C MET A 1 9.50 -6.65 4.79
N ARG A 2 8.45 -6.09 5.41
CA ARG A 2 7.59 -6.82 6.34
C ARG A 2 6.49 -7.53 5.54
N ILE A 3 5.95 -8.63 6.04
CA ILE A 3 4.87 -9.40 5.39
C ILE A 3 3.66 -9.42 6.31
N ARG A 4 2.51 -9.00 5.79
CA ARG A 4 1.23 -9.05 6.48
C ARG A 4 0.65 -10.47 6.38
N LEU A 5 1.00 -11.30 7.35
CA LEU A 5 0.61 -12.72 7.45
C LEU A 5 -0.88 -13.02 7.17
N PRO A 6 -1.88 -12.25 7.67
CA PRO A 6 -3.29 -12.56 7.37
C PRO A 6 -3.60 -12.47 5.87
N PHE A 7 -3.08 -11.47 5.17
CA PHE A 7 -3.26 -11.35 3.72
C PHE A 7 -2.57 -12.48 2.97
N ALA A 8 -1.37 -12.88 3.41
CA ALA A 8 -0.65 -14.00 2.83
C ALA A 8 -1.43 -15.32 2.97
N ALA A 9 -1.98 -15.59 4.16
CA ALA A 9 -2.79 -16.79 4.41
C ALA A 9 -4.07 -16.83 3.55
N VAL A 10 -4.76 -15.70 3.43
CA VAL A 10 -5.95 -15.57 2.57
C VAL A 10 -5.56 -15.78 1.10
N PHE A 11 -4.48 -15.16 0.63
CA PHE A 11 -4.00 -15.31 -0.73
C PHE A 11 -3.66 -16.76 -1.08
N VAL A 12 -2.92 -17.45 -0.22
CA VAL A 12 -2.59 -18.88 -0.40
C VAL A 12 -3.86 -19.73 -0.44
N SER A 13 -4.82 -19.46 0.45
CA SER A 13 -6.11 -20.17 0.47
C SER A 13 -6.90 -19.95 -0.83
N LEU A 14 -6.92 -18.72 -1.34
CA LEU A 14 -7.55 -18.38 -2.61
C LEU A 14 -6.84 -19.04 -3.80
N CYS A 15 -5.51 -19.13 -3.79
CA CYS A 15 -4.75 -19.85 -4.81
C CYS A 15 -5.10 -21.34 -4.84
N PHE A 16 -5.25 -21.99 -3.69
CA PHE A 16 -5.72 -23.38 -3.64
C PHE A 16 -7.15 -23.53 -4.16
N LEU A 17 -8.05 -22.62 -3.79
CA LEU A 17 -9.43 -22.65 -4.28
C LEU A 17 -9.52 -22.44 -5.79
N ALA A 18 -8.81 -21.43 -6.31
CA ALA A 18 -8.75 -21.13 -7.74
C ALA A 18 -8.08 -22.27 -8.52
N GLY A 19 -6.99 -22.83 -7.99
CA GLY A 19 -6.32 -23.99 -8.56
C GLY A 19 -7.23 -25.21 -8.61
N TYR A 20 -7.97 -25.49 -7.53
CA TYR A 20 -8.97 -26.56 -7.50
C TYR A 20 -10.07 -26.34 -8.56
N ALA A 21 -10.62 -25.13 -8.65
CA ALA A 21 -11.66 -24.81 -9.63
C ALA A 21 -11.16 -24.90 -11.09
N GLY A 22 -9.96 -24.37 -11.38
CA GLY A 22 -9.41 -24.30 -12.73
C GLY A 22 -8.73 -25.60 -13.22
N LEU A 23 -8.14 -26.39 -12.32
CA LEU A 23 -7.43 -27.62 -12.69
C LEU A 23 -8.28 -28.88 -12.58
N SER A 24 -9.41 -28.84 -11.88
CA SER A 24 -10.35 -29.94 -11.86
C SER A 24 -11.21 -29.99 -13.13
N THR A 25 -11.90 -31.10 -13.34
CA THR A 25 -12.89 -31.28 -14.41
C THR A 25 -14.20 -30.52 -14.15
N LEU A 26 -14.27 -29.67 -13.12
CA LEU A 26 -15.45 -28.86 -12.80
C LEU A 26 -15.67 -27.81 -13.88
N GLN A 27 -16.85 -27.86 -14.52
CA GLN A 27 -17.27 -26.90 -15.55
C GLN A 27 -18.18 -25.81 -14.95
N LEU A 28 -17.57 -24.86 -14.25
CA LEU A 28 -18.28 -23.69 -13.69
C LEU A 28 -18.89 -22.80 -14.79
N GLY A 29 -18.38 -22.90 -16.03
CA GLY A 29 -18.90 -22.23 -17.22
C GLY A 29 -20.39 -22.46 -17.51
N ALA A 30 -20.97 -23.55 -16.98
CA ALA A 30 -22.40 -23.82 -17.11
C ALA A 30 -23.28 -22.87 -16.25
N TYR A 31 -22.71 -22.27 -15.20
CA TYR A 31 -23.42 -21.43 -14.24
C TYR A 31 -23.00 -19.96 -14.31
N VAL A 32 -21.73 -19.69 -14.63
CA VAL A 32 -21.15 -18.35 -14.69
C VAL A 32 -20.34 -18.23 -15.98
N ASN A 33 -20.35 -17.05 -16.59
CA ASN A 33 -19.48 -16.81 -17.74
C ASN A 33 -18.01 -16.99 -17.33
N ASP A 34 -17.33 -17.90 -18.02
CA ASP A 34 -15.96 -18.30 -17.76
C ASP A 34 -14.99 -17.11 -17.74
N LYS A 35 -15.14 -16.17 -18.68
CA LYS A 35 -14.30 -14.96 -18.75
C LYS A 35 -14.51 -14.02 -17.57
N VAL A 36 -15.76 -13.92 -17.11
CA VAL A 36 -16.10 -13.13 -15.90
C VAL A 36 -15.51 -13.80 -14.66
N LEU A 37 -15.55 -15.13 -14.58
CA LEU A 37 -14.97 -15.89 -13.47
C LEU A 37 -13.45 -15.69 -13.39
N HIS A 38 -12.77 -15.77 -14.54
CA HIS A 38 -11.35 -15.47 -14.66
C HIS A 38 -11.03 -14.03 -14.22
N ALA A 39 -11.72 -13.04 -14.78
CA ALA A 39 -11.52 -11.63 -14.40
C ALA A 39 -11.78 -11.38 -12.91
N ALA A 40 -12.84 -11.94 -12.33
CA ALA A 40 -13.17 -11.77 -10.91
C ALA A 40 -12.13 -12.46 -10.00
N THR A 41 -11.69 -13.67 -10.36
CA THR A 41 -10.69 -14.42 -9.59
C THR A 41 -9.37 -13.65 -9.55
N PHE A 42 -8.89 -13.19 -10.71
CA PHE A 42 -7.64 -12.43 -10.80
C PHE A 42 -7.73 -11.04 -10.19
N PHE A 43 -8.91 -10.41 -10.22
CA PHE A 43 -9.16 -9.18 -9.47
C PHE A 43 -8.98 -9.40 -7.96
N ILE A 44 -9.65 -10.41 -7.37
CA ILE A 44 -9.58 -10.69 -5.93
C ILE A 44 -8.16 -11.10 -5.53
N LEU A 45 -7.52 -12.00 -6.28
CA LEU A 45 -6.14 -12.42 -6.01
C LEU A 45 -5.18 -11.24 -6.01
N THR A 46 -5.34 -10.33 -6.97
CA THR A 46 -4.48 -9.15 -7.10
C THR A 46 -4.69 -8.16 -5.95
N VAL A 47 -5.95 -7.92 -5.56
CA VAL A 47 -6.25 -7.06 -4.41
C VAL A 47 -5.62 -7.62 -3.15
N VAL A 48 -5.81 -8.91 -2.86
CA VAL A 48 -5.25 -9.51 -1.64
C VAL A 48 -3.72 -9.52 -1.69
N PHE A 49 -3.12 -9.86 -2.84
CA PHE A 49 -1.66 -9.89 -2.98
C PHE A 49 -1.00 -8.54 -2.77
N TYR A 50 -1.60 -7.47 -3.29
CA TYR A 50 -1.06 -6.11 -3.16
C TYR A 50 -0.80 -5.72 -1.69
N TRP A 51 -1.64 -6.19 -0.78
CA TRP A 51 -1.53 -5.90 0.66
C TRP A 51 -0.67 -6.91 1.45
N ILE A 52 -0.06 -7.90 0.81
CA ILE A 52 0.81 -8.87 1.50
C ILE A 52 2.12 -8.23 1.94
N VAL A 53 2.74 -7.45 1.06
CA VAL A 53 4.09 -6.94 1.28
C VAL A 53 4.03 -5.50 1.74
N ASP A 54 4.62 -5.23 2.90
CA ASP A 54 4.91 -3.88 3.35
C ASP A 54 6.28 -3.43 2.84
N THR A 55 6.25 -2.60 1.80
CA THR A 55 7.41 -1.97 1.18
C THR A 55 6.97 -0.76 0.37
N ASN A 56 7.93 -0.05 -0.25
CA ASN A 56 7.62 1.11 -1.07
C ASN A 56 6.66 0.74 -2.22
N ARG A 57 5.69 1.62 -2.47
CA ARG A 57 4.67 1.53 -3.52
C ARG A 57 5.20 1.02 -4.86
N ARG A 58 6.35 1.50 -5.34
CA ARG A 58 6.93 1.07 -6.63
C ARG A 58 7.29 -0.41 -6.64
N ARG A 59 7.87 -0.91 -5.53
CA ARG A 59 8.20 -2.33 -5.37
C ARG A 59 6.94 -3.18 -5.26
N THR A 60 5.96 -2.76 -4.48
CA THR A 60 4.67 -3.46 -4.34
C THR A 60 3.94 -3.58 -5.69
N LEU A 61 3.91 -2.52 -6.48
CA LEU A 61 3.33 -2.53 -7.83
C LEU A 61 4.03 -3.52 -8.75
N ASN A 62 5.37 -3.47 -8.82
CA ASN A 62 6.15 -4.36 -9.68
C ASN A 62 6.00 -5.83 -9.27
N LEU A 63 6.07 -6.12 -7.97
CA LEU A 63 5.87 -7.48 -7.45
C LEU A 63 4.48 -8.01 -7.77
N THR A 64 3.44 -7.19 -7.61
CA THR A 64 2.06 -7.58 -7.90
C THR A 64 1.85 -7.80 -9.41
N LEU A 65 2.40 -6.94 -10.27
CA LEU A 65 2.36 -7.14 -11.72
C LEU A 65 3.03 -8.45 -12.13
N VAL A 66 4.25 -8.68 -11.64
CA VAL A 66 5.01 -9.90 -11.98
C VAL A 66 4.32 -11.15 -11.44
N ALA A 67 3.88 -11.16 -10.18
CA ALA A 67 3.28 -12.34 -9.56
C ALA A 67 1.87 -12.62 -10.08
N CYS A 68 0.96 -11.64 -10.01
CA CYS A 68 -0.45 -11.86 -10.30
C CYS A 68 -0.76 -11.78 -11.80
N THR A 69 -0.14 -10.85 -12.53
CA THR A 69 -0.49 -10.63 -13.95
C THR A 69 0.32 -11.53 -14.87
N LEU A 70 1.65 -11.54 -14.72
CA LEU A 70 2.52 -12.35 -15.57
C LEU A 70 2.60 -13.80 -15.08
N GLY A 71 2.91 -14.02 -13.80
CA GLY A 71 3.09 -15.35 -13.24
C GLY A 71 1.79 -16.15 -13.22
N LEU A 72 0.81 -15.69 -12.44
CA LEU A 72 -0.47 -16.38 -12.32
C LEU A 72 -1.35 -16.13 -13.55
N GLY A 73 -1.48 -14.89 -14.02
CA GLY A 73 -2.44 -14.53 -15.09
C GLY A 73 -2.13 -15.16 -16.42
N VAL A 74 -0.85 -15.18 -16.83
CA VAL A 74 -0.43 -15.85 -18.06
C VAL A 74 -0.09 -17.32 -17.77
N GLY A 75 0.64 -17.61 -16.70
CA GLY A 75 1.12 -18.97 -16.41
C GLY A 75 0.02 -19.97 -16.09
N SER A 76 -1.10 -19.55 -15.49
CA SER A 76 -2.22 -20.46 -15.20
C SER A 76 -2.82 -21.09 -16.45
N GLU A 77 -2.86 -20.36 -17.56
CA GLU A 77 -3.35 -20.85 -18.86
C GLU A 77 -2.45 -21.96 -19.42
N PHE A 78 -1.13 -21.74 -19.37
CA PHE A 78 -0.16 -22.74 -19.79
C PHE A 78 -0.22 -24.00 -18.92
N VAL A 79 -0.40 -23.85 -17.61
CA VAL A 79 -0.53 -24.98 -16.69
C VAL A 79 -1.82 -25.75 -16.94
N GLN A 80 -2.94 -25.06 -17.17
CA GLN A 80 -4.22 -25.70 -17.50
C GLN A 80 -4.13 -26.49 -18.80
N ALA A 81 -3.58 -25.90 -19.86
CA ALA A 81 -3.42 -26.55 -21.17
C ALA A 81 -2.42 -27.73 -21.14
N ALA A 82 -1.45 -27.73 -20.22
CA ALA A 82 -0.50 -28.82 -20.06
C ALA A 82 -1.06 -30.05 -19.31
N ILE A 83 -2.16 -29.88 -18.57
CA ILE A 83 -2.77 -30.93 -17.76
C ILE A 83 -3.98 -31.51 -18.51
N PRO A 84 -4.16 -32.84 -18.55
CA PRO A 84 -5.31 -33.47 -19.22
C PRO A 84 -6.59 -33.35 -18.37
N ASN A 85 -7.05 -32.12 -18.15
CA ASN A 85 -8.27 -31.77 -17.40
C ASN A 85 -9.47 -31.46 -18.33
N GLY A 86 -9.27 -31.53 -19.65
CA GLY A 86 -10.29 -31.22 -20.65
C GLY A 86 -10.46 -29.72 -20.93
N ARG A 87 -9.52 -28.87 -20.49
CA ARG A 87 -9.44 -27.46 -20.88
C ARG A 87 -8.38 -27.26 -21.98
N GLU A 88 -8.71 -26.44 -22.95
CA GLU A 88 -7.80 -26.04 -24.02
C GLU A 88 -7.25 -24.64 -23.76
N PHE A 89 -6.10 -24.33 -24.35
CA PHE A 89 -5.51 -23.00 -24.28
C PHE A 89 -6.41 -21.95 -24.93
N ASP A 90 -6.80 -20.91 -24.19
CA ASP A 90 -7.60 -19.80 -24.67
C ASP A 90 -6.96 -18.43 -24.35
N LEU A 91 -6.65 -17.67 -25.41
CA LEU A 91 -6.10 -16.33 -25.28
C LEU A 91 -7.07 -15.35 -24.59
N TYR A 92 -8.37 -15.56 -24.72
CA TYR A 92 -9.36 -14.71 -24.07
C TYR A 92 -9.38 -14.88 -22.54
N ASP A 93 -8.95 -16.03 -22.02
CA ASP A 93 -8.78 -16.23 -20.57
C ASP A 93 -7.58 -15.45 -20.04
N ILE A 94 -6.48 -15.43 -20.79
CA ILE A 94 -5.33 -14.58 -20.47
C ILE A 94 -5.76 -13.10 -20.45
N ILE A 95 -6.53 -12.66 -21.45
CA ILE A 95 -7.03 -11.27 -21.49
C ILE A 95 -7.93 -10.99 -20.28
N ALA A 96 -8.84 -11.90 -19.94
CA ALA A 96 -9.70 -11.76 -18.77
C ALA A 96 -8.89 -11.66 -17.47
N ASN A 97 -7.86 -12.49 -17.31
CA ASN A 97 -6.95 -12.47 -16.17
C ASN A 97 -6.22 -11.13 -16.05
N ILE A 98 -5.71 -10.61 -17.18
CA ILE A 98 -5.02 -9.31 -17.25
C ILE A 98 -5.98 -8.16 -16.92
N VAL A 99 -7.21 -8.18 -17.44
CA VAL A 99 -8.22 -7.16 -17.14
C VAL A 99 -8.57 -7.17 -15.66
N GLY A 100 -8.79 -8.35 -15.09
CA GLY A 100 -9.06 -8.55 -13.66
C GLY A 100 -7.93 -8.01 -12.78
N SER A 101 -6.69 -8.40 -13.07
CA SER A 101 -5.53 -7.95 -12.28
C SER A 101 -5.25 -6.45 -12.45
N ALA A 102 -5.37 -5.90 -13.65
CA ALA A 102 -5.22 -4.47 -13.89
C ALA A 102 -6.27 -3.65 -13.11
N ALA A 103 -7.53 -4.10 -13.10
CA ALA A 103 -8.59 -3.45 -12.31
C ALA A 103 -8.30 -3.52 -10.80
N GLY A 104 -7.83 -4.67 -10.30
CA GLY A 104 -7.46 -4.83 -8.89
C GLY A 104 -6.30 -3.94 -8.48
N LEU A 105 -5.26 -3.87 -9.32
CA LEU A 105 -4.11 -2.97 -9.14
C LEU A 105 -4.53 -1.50 -9.15
N ALA A 106 -5.36 -1.09 -10.10
CA ALA A 106 -5.86 0.27 -10.19
C ALA A 106 -6.64 0.66 -8.91
N LEU A 107 -7.54 -0.21 -8.44
CA LEU A 107 -8.29 0.00 -7.20
C LEU A 107 -7.35 0.15 -5.99
N CYS A 108 -6.39 -0.76 -5.84
CA CYS A 108 -5.47 -0.73 -4.70
C CYS A 108 -4.59 0.52 -4.74
N THR A 109 -4.09 0.88 -5.91
CA THR A 109 -3.27 2.08 -6.10
C THR A 109 -4.05 3.35 -5.77
N TRP A 110 -5.30 3.44 -6.24
CA TRP A 110 -6.19 4.55 -5.94
C TRP A 110 -6.48 4.65 -4.43
N TYR A 111 -6.82 3.53 -3.79
CA TYR A 111 -7.10 3.50 -2.36
C TYR A 111 -5.87 3.88 -1.53
N HIS A 112 -4.69 3.34 -1.87
CA HIS A 112 -3.43 3.64 -1.20
C HIS A 112 -3.12 5.15 -1.26
N MET A 113 -3.28 5.78 -2.43
CA MET A 113 -3.13 7.23 -2.56
C MET A 113 -4.11 8.01 -1.68
N ARG A 114 -5.39 7.62 -1.70
CA ARG A 114 -6.42 8.30 -0.92
C ARG A 114 -6.19 8.17 0.59
N MET A 115 -5.64 7.04 1.03
CA MET A 115 -5.29 6.79 2.43
C MET A 115 -4.13 7.70 2.88
N LEU A 116 -3.09 7.85 2.06
CA LEU A 116 -1.96 8.73 2.34
C LEU A 116 -2.36 10.21 2.38
N GLU A 117 -3.24 10.64 1.47
CA GLU A 117 -3.80 12.00 1.50
C GLU A 117 -4.52 12.32 2.82
N ARG A 118 -5.29 11.35 3.35
CA ARG A 118 -6.01 11.53 4.62
C ARG A 118 -5.07 11.60 5.82
N LYS A 119 -4.04 10.73 5.87
CA LYS A 119 -3.00 10.75 6.92
C LYS A 119 -2.25 12.09 6.93
N ARG A 120 -1.94 12.64 5.75
CA ARG A 120 -1.30 13.96 5.62
C ARG A 120 -2.19 15.07 6.19
N GLN A 121 -3.48 15.07 5.85
CA GLN A 121 -4.43 16.07 6.34
C GLN A 121 -4.59 16.04 7.88
N SER A 122 -4.57 14.86 8.51
CA SER A 122 -4.68 14.77 9.97
C SER A 122 -3.43 15.29 10.71
N ARG A 123 -2.21 15.06 10.19
CA ARG A 123 -0.98 15.58 10.83
C ARG A 123 -0.88 17.12 10.76
N TYR A 124 -1.29 17.75 9.65
CA TYR A 124 -1.23 19.21 9.53
C TYR A 124 -2.38 19.93 10.25
N GLN A 125 -3.49 19.24 10.55
CA GLN A 125 -4.63 19.82 11.24
C GLN A 125 -4.45 19.88 12.77
N SER A 126 -3.44 19.21 13.31
CA SER A 126 -3.06 19.28 14.73
C SER A 126 -1.83 20.17 14.93
N VAL A 127 -1.99 21.49 14.76
CA VAL A 127 -1.19 22.45 15.51
C VAL A 127 -2.04 22.88 16.71
N PRO A 128 -1.80 22.35 17.93
CA PRO A 128 -2.45 22.84 19.13
C PRO A 128 -1.83 24.21 19.44
N GLY A 129 -2.54 25.29 19.10
CA GLY A 129 -2.09 26.65 19.44
C GLY A 129 -2.49 27.78 18.48
N GLN A 130 -3.18 27.51 17.38
CA GLN A 130 -3.86 28.57 16.62
C GLN A 130 -5.35 28.31 16.62
N ASP A 131 -6.04 29.03 17.51
CA ASP A 131 -7.47 29.23 17.40
C ASP A 131 -7.81 29.61 15.97
N ILE A 132 -8.84 28.94 15.46
CA ILE A 132 -9.44 29.15 14.16
C ILE A 132 -10.04 30.56 14.16
N THR A 133 -9.23 31.57 13.83
CA THR A 133 -9.74 32.73 13.13
C THR A 133 -9.84 32.33 11.67
N ASP A 134 -11.09 32.19 11.21
CA ASP A 134 -11.47 32.15 9.80
C ASP A 134 -10.53 33.03 8.98
N VAL A 135 -9.69 32.40 8.15
CA VAL A 135 -8.96 33.10 7.08
C VAL A 135 -9.98 33.34 5.97
N GLU A 136 -10.94 34.22 6.25
CA GLU A 136 -11.80 34.83 5.24
C GLU A 136 -10.91 35.75 4.41
N LEU A 137 -10.61 35.27 3.21
CA LEU A 137 -9.75 35.91 2.24
C LEU A 137 -10.43 37.18 1.71
N GLY A 138 -10.17 38.30 2.36
CA GLY A 138 -10.26 39.63 1.76
C GLY A 138 -11.19 40.61 2.46
N GLU A 139 -10.65 41.39 3.39
CA GLU A 139 -10.83 42.85 3.39
C GLU A 139 -9.73 43.48 4.26
N GLY A 140 -8.95 44.40 3.68
CA GLY A 140 -7.71 44.86 4.28
C GLY A 140 -7.90 45.73 5.51
N VAL A 141 -7.04 45.55 6.52
CA VAL A 141 -6.66 46.61 7.46
C VAL A 141 -5.18 46.49 7.81
N ASN A 142 -4.47 47.55 7.46
CA ASN A 142 -3.09 47.95 7.77
C ASN A 142 -2.43 47.34 9.03
N GLY A 143 -1.21 46.81 8.85
CA GLY A 143 -0.30 46.51 9.96
C GLY A 143 0.91 45.68 9.55
N GLN A 144 1.72 46.16 8.59
CA GLN A 144 3.08 45.63 8.44
C GLN A 144 3.90 46.04 9.67
N GLU A 145 4.24 45.10 10.55
CA GLU A 145 5.33 45.26 11.50
C GLU A 145 6.50 44.36 11.10
N GLU A 146 7.60 45.01 10.70
CA GLU A 146 8.92 44.40 10.54
C GLU A 146 9.46 43.99 11.92
N GLY A 147 10.05 42.79 12.02
CA GLY A 147 10.58 42.29 13.29
C GLY A 147 11.65 41.21 13.14
N ILE A 148 12.81 41.61 12.60
CA ILE A 148 14.19 41.18 12.92
C ILE A 148 14.42 39.72 13.36
N THR A 149 15.21 39.02 12.53
CA THR A 149 15.93 37.78 12.84
C THR A 149 16.92 37.98 13.99
N MET A 150 16.76 37.27 15.12
CA MET A 150 17.88 36.99 16.01
C MET A 150 17.76 35.58 16.58
N GLY A 151 18.81 34.80 16.35
CA GLY A 151 18.87 33.38 16.61
C GLY A 151 18.91 32.98 18.08
N SER A 152 18.44 31.74 18.30
CA SER A 152 18.80 30.87 19.42
C SER A 152 18.83 29.45 18.83
N SER A 153 20.01 28.95 18.47
CA SER A 153 20.80 27.99 19.27
C SER A 153 20.56 26.54 18.85
N GLY A 154 21.48 26.00 18.04
CA GLY A 154 22.01 24.66 18.33
C GLY A 154 21.60 23.48 17.46
N LEU A 155 20.90 23.63 16.34
CA LEU A 155 20.81 22.57 15.32
C LEU A 155 21.42 23.07 14.01
N ARG A 156 22.23 22.22 13.37
CA ARG A 156 23.00 22.52 12.17
C ARG A 156 22.08 23.00 11.04
N ASP A 157 22.15 24.28 10.73
CA ASP A 157 21.45 24.92 9.62
C ASP A 157 22.16 24.50 8.33
N ARG A 158 21.66 23.44 7.68
CA ARG A 158 22.10 23.05 6.33
C ARG A 158 21.55 24.07 5.36
N THR A 159 22.37 24.57 4.45
CA THR A 159 21.88 25.51 3.45
C THR A 159 20.92 24.80 2.50
N LEU A 160 19.92 25.51 1.98
CA LEU A 160 18.95 24.92 1.03
C LEU A 160 19.61 24.26 -0.18
N GLU A 161 20.76 24.79 -0.60
CA GLU A 161 21.58 24.23 -1.69
C GLU A 161 22.21 22.87 -1.31
N GLU A 162 22.58 22.70 -0.03
CA GLU A 162 23.16 21.47 0.53
C GLU A 162 22.09 20.40 0.82
N GLU A 163 20.86 20.79 1.11
CA GLU A 163 19.74 19.85 1.21
C GLU A 163 19.34 19.31 -0.17
N VAL A 164 19.21 20.19 -1.17
CA VAL A 164 18.89 19.78 -2.54
C VAL A 164 19.99 18.92 -3.15
N GLY A 165 21.26 19.23 -2.90
CA GLY A 165 22.40 18.44 -3.41
C GLY A 165 22.52 17.05 -2.79
N ASN A 166 21.92 16.85 -1.61
CA ASN A 166 21.96 15.58 -0.88
C ASN A 166 20.59 14.86 -0.91
N TRP A 167 19.67 15.33 -1.75
CA TRP A 167 18.35 14.74 -1.93
C TRP A 167 18.49 13.49 -2.80
N ASP A 168 18.35 12.32 -2.17
CA ASP A 168 18.26 11.05 -2.86
C ASP A 168 16.83 10.87 -3.39
N GLU A 169 16.63 11.06 -4.69
CA GLU A 169 15.34 10.85 -5.38
C GLU A 169 14.80 9.41 -5.20
N ASN A 170 15.68 8.46 -4.86
CA ASN A 170 15.33 7.06 -4.56
C ASN A 170 15.45 6.72 -3.06
N GLY A 171 15.65 7.72 -2.20
CA GLY A 171 15.72 7.55 -0.76
C GLY A 171 14.43 6.93 -0.21
N GLN A 172 14.53 6.23 0.92
CA GLN A 172 13.36 5.77 1.64
C GLN A 172 12.54 7.01 2.02
N ASP A 173 11.25 7.03 1.69
CA ASP A 173 10.38 8.14 2.07
C ASP A 173 10.37 8.18 3.60
N ALA A 174 11.10 9.13 4.22
CA ALA A 174 11.24 9.28 5.67
C ALA A 174 9.90 9.48 6.42
N TRP A 175 8.80 9.56 5.68
CA TRP A 175 7.43 9.59 6.19
C TRP A 175 6.99 8.26 6.83
N ASP A 176 7.65 7.15 6.50
CA ASP A 176 7.37 5.81 7.05
C ASP A 176 8.31 5.46 8.23
N GLU A 177 9.40 6.22 8.46
CA GLU A 177 10.38 5.93 9.53
C GLU A 177 9.91 6.45 10.91
N ASP A 178 9.15 7.55 10.95
CA ASP A 178 8.56 8.07 12.21
C ASP A 178 7.58 7.07 12.86
N GLU A 179 6.91 6.21 12.08
CA GLU A 179 6.00 5.18 12.62
C GLU A 179 6.76 4.04 13.33
N GLU A 180 8.05 3.83 13.02
CA GLU A 180 8.89 2.84 13.72
C GLU A 180 9.51 3.41 15.01
N GLU A 181 9.83 4.71 15.04
CA GLU A 181 10.32 5.38 16.26
C GLU A 181 9.21 5.52 17.32
N GLU A 182 7.96 5.81 16.92
CA GLU A 182 6.82 5.89 17.85
C GLU A 182 6.43 4.50 18.45
N GLU A 183 6.53 3.40 17.68
CA GLU A 183 6.28 2.04 18.19
C GLU A 183 7.39 1.58 19.16
N GLU A 184 8.65 1.97 18.93
CA GLU A 184 9.77 1.67 19.85
C GLU A 184 9.67 2.48 21.16
N GLU A 185 9.23 3.74 21.11
CA GLU A 185 9.01 4.57 22.31
C GLU A 185 7.81 4.06 23.15
N GLU A 186 6.70 3.62 22.54
CA GLU A 186 5.57 3.04 23.27
C GLU A 186 5.91 1.68 23.92
N GLU A 187 6.75 0.85 23.30
CA GLU A 187 7.21 -0.40 23.90
C GLU A 187 8.15 -0.16 25.09
N GLU A 188 9.07 0.81 25.01
CA GLU A 188 9.98 1.18 26.11
C GLU A 188 9.22 1.73 27.33
N ASP A 189 8.23 2.61 27.11
CA ASP A 189 7.42 3.20 28.19
C ASP A 189 6.54 2.13 28.87
N SER A 190 6.06 1.13 28.12
CA SER A 190 5.29 0.00 28.65
C SER A 190 6.11 -1.00 29.48
N GLU A 191 7.43 -1.08 29.23
CA GLU A 191 8.35 -1.93 30.00
C GLU A 191 8.77 -1.28 31.32
N ASP A 192 8.94 0.05 31.35
CA ASP A 192 9.33 0.77 32.57
C ASP A 192 8.18 0.79 33.60
N ASP A 193 6.95 0.95 33.13
CA ASP A 193 5.74 0.90 33.97
C ASP A 193 5.51 -0.48 34.60
N ARG A 194 6.01 -1.55 33.96
CA ARG A 194 5.97 -2.93 34.47
C ARG A 194 7.03 -3.18 35.55
N LYS A 195 8.18 -2.48 35.51
CA LYS A 195 9.26 -2.60 36.50
C LYS A 195 9.03 -1.76 37.76
N GLY A 196 8.21 -0.72 37.69
CA GLY A 196 7.84 0.13 38.84
C GLY A 196 6.90 -0.51 39.89
N LYS A 197 6.34 -1.70 39.62
CA LYS A 197 5.26 -2.31 40.43
C LYS A 197 5.68 -3.60 41.14
N ALA A 198 6.86 -3.64 41.76
CA ALA A 198 7.22 -4.70 42.70
C ALA A 198 6.80 -4.33 44.13
N PRO A 199 5.94 -5.09 44.83
CA PRO A 199 5.59 -4.79 46.21
C PRO A 199 6.75 -5.16 47.14
N LYS A 200 7.01 -4.30 48.13
CA LYS A 200 7.96 -4.53 49.22
C LYS A 200 7.50 -5.64 50.17
#